data_AF-A0A914YLC5-F1
#
_entry.id   AF-A0A914YLC5-F1
#
_cell.length_a   1.000
_cell.length_b   1.000
_cell.length_c   1.000
_cell.angle_alpha   90.00
_cell.angle_beta   90.00
_cell.angle_gamma   90.00
#
_symmetry.space_group_name_H-M   'P 1'
#
loop_
_entity.id
_entity.type
_entity.pdbx_description
1 polymer ?
#
loop_
_entity_poly.entity_id
_entity_poly.type
_entity_poly.pdbx_seq_one_letter_code
_entity_poly.pdbx_strand_id
1 'polypeptide(L)'
;MTLFLLVKVFNSVAWVAEPLLIGEMSPTSTRNMMYGIIGFVGEIGSIIAPYFNRLKTYHEAAPAMAVALMSLIAGLLALCSPETKDKAMPEDINDFDPGEVYQWIFGTPKNQLIKRII
;
A
#
# COMPACT_ATOMS: atom_id res chain seq x y z
N MET A 1 -5.54 -22.25 -17.24
CA MET A 1 -4.42 -22.64 -16.37
C MET A 1 -3.37 -21.53 -16.24
N THR A 2 -2.86 -20.99 -17.35
CA THR A 2 -1.82 -19.94 -17.37
C THR A 2 -2.21 -18.66 -16.63
N LEU A 3 -3.45 -18.19 -16.76
CA LEU A 3 -3.95 -16.99 -16.07
C LEU A 3 -3.91 -17.12 -14.54
N PHE A 4 -4.21 -18.30 -13.98
CA PHE A 4 -4.16 -18.53 -12.53
C PHE A 4 -2.72 -18.50 -11.98
N LEU A 5 -1.75 -18.96 -12.77
CA LEU A 5 -0.33 -18.89 -12.39
C LEU A 5 0.16 -17.44 -12.40
N LEU A 6 -0.26 -16.67 -13.40
CA LEU A 6 0.08 -15.26 -13.51
C LEU A 6 -0.41 -14.47 -12.28
N VAL A 7 -1.67 -14.66 -11.88
CA VAL A 7 -2.23 -14.03 -10.66
C VAL A 7 -1.42 -14.39 -9.42
N LYS A 8 -1.00 -15.65 -9.26
CA LYS A 8 -0.18 -16.08 -8.12
C LYS A 8 1.18 -15.40 -8.09
N VAL A 9 1.83 -15.23 -9.24
CA VAL A 9 3.13 -14.55 -9.33
C VAL A 9 2.99 -13.09 -8.93
N PHE A 10 2.00 -12.37 -9.46
CA PHE A 10 1.76 -10.96 -9.09
C PHE A 10 1.44 -10.80 -7.60
N ASN A 11 0.60 -11.69 -7.06
CA ASN A 11 0.30 -11.69 -5.63
C ASN A 11 1.56 -11.93 -4.79
N SER A 12 2.45 -12.84 -5.20
CA SER A 12 3.70 -13.10 -4.49
C SER A 12 4.64 -11.89 -4.50
N VAL A 13 4.73 -11.17 -5.63
CA VAL A 13 5.56 -9.96 -5.72
C VAL A 13 5.01 -8.87 -4.79
N ALA A 14 3.69 -8.67 -4.78
CA ALA A 14 3.05 -7.70 -3.90
C ALA A 14 3.33 -8.00 -2.41
N TRP A 15 3.24 -9.27 -2.01
CA TRP A 15 3.53 -9.73 -0.64
C TRP A 15 4.97 -9.47 -0.18
N VAL A 16 5.93 -9.44 -1.10
CA VAL A 16 7.34 -9.15 -0.76
C VAL A 16 7.62 -7.65 -0.80
N ALA A 17 6.99 -6.91 -1.72
CA ALA A 17 7.20 -5.47 -1.90
C ALA A 17 6.58 -4.63 -0.76
N GLU A 18 5.41 -5.02 -0.26
CA GLU A 18 4.69 -4.29 0.79
C GLU A 18 5.53 -4.09 2.08
N PRO A 19 6.08 -5.13 2.74
CA PRO A 19 6.86 -4.95 3.95
C PRO A 19 8.15 -4.18 3.71
N LEU A 20 8.74 -4.25 2.51
CA LEU A 20 9.91 -3.48 2.14
C LEU A 20 9.58 -1.98 2.10
N LEU A 21 8.52 -1.62 1.37
CA LEU A 21 8.06 -0.24 1.23
C LEU A 21 7.71 0.38 2.59
N ILE A 22 7.03 -0.38 3.46
CA ILE A 22 6.71 0.06 4.83
C ILE A 22 7.99 0.34 5.62
N GLY A 23 9.00 -0.52 5.49
CA GLY A 23 10.28 -0.36 6.18
C GLY A 23 11.00 0.93 5.78
N GLU A 24 10.98 1.25 4.49
CA GLU A 24 11.64 2.43 3.91
C GLU A 24 10.90 3.74 4.21
N MET A 25 9.56 3.73 4.22
CA MET A 25 8.76 4.93 4.49
C MET A 25 8.58 5.23 5.97
N SER A 26 8.64 4.22 6.83
CA SER A 26 8.37 4.39 8.26
C SER A 26 9.62 4.85 9.03
N PRO A 27 9.47 5.78 9.99
CA PRO A 27 10.57 6.18 10.84
C PRO A 27 10.90 5.07 11.84
N THR A 28 12.18 4.92 12.16
CA THR A 28 12.69 3.79 12.96
C THR A 28 12.04 3.70 14.35
N SER A 29 11.64 4.83 14.93
CA SER A 29 10.98 4.90 16.24
C SER A 29 9.56 4.29 16.26
N THR A 30 8.83 4.33 15.15
CA THR A 30 7.43 3.85 15.07
C THR A 30 7.22 2.74 14.05
N ARG A 31 8.27 2.28 13.37
CA ARG A 31 8.22 1.19 12.38
C ARG A 31 7.47 -0.04 12.88
N ASN A 32 7.72 -0.49 14.11
CA ASN A 32 7.03 -1.65 14.68
C ASN A 32 5.51 -1.42 14.85
N MET A 33 5.11 -0.20 15.22
CA MET A 33 3.70 0.18 15.32
C MET A 33 3.04 0.21 13.94
N MET A 34 3.73 0.72 12.91
CA MET A 34 3.22 0.74 11.53
C MET A 34 2.96 -0.68 11.01
N TYR A 35 3.90 -1.62 11.20
CA TYR A 35 3.68 -3.03 10.86
C TYR A 35 2.47 -3.63 11.60
N GLY A 36 2.28 -3.28 12.89
CA GLY A 36 1.11 -3.71 13.66
C GLY A 36 -0.22 -3.21 13.08
N ILE A 37 -0.29 -1.94 12.69
CA ILE A 37 -1.50 -1.34 12.08
C ILE A 37 -1.80 -1.99 10.74
N ILE A 38 -0.78 -2.19 9.91
CA ILE A 38 -0.94 -2.75 8.57
C ILE A 38 -1.36 -4.22 8.65
N GLY A 39 -0.73 -5.00 9.53
CA GLY A 39 -1.15 -6.37 9.82
C GLY A 39 -2.61 -6.44 10.29
N PHE A 40 -3.02 -5.54 11.19
CA PHE A 40 -4.42 -5.48 11.64
C PHE A 40 -5.41 -5.21 10.49
N VAL A 41 -5.08 -4.29 9.57
CA VAL A 41 -5.91 -4.04 8.37
C VAL A 41 -5.92 -5.25 7.44
N GLY A 42 -4.80 -5.95 7.28
CA GLY A 42 -4.70 -7.19 6.51
C GLY A 42 -5.61 -8.30 7.05
N GLU A 43 -5.68 -8.45 8.38
CA GLU A 43 -6.55 -9.43 9.03
C GLU A 43 -8.04 -9.18 8.79
N ILE A 44 -8.47 -7.92 8.63
CA ILE A 44 -9.85 -7.60 8.23
C ILE A 44 -10.19 -8.27 6.90
N GLY A 45 -9.25 -8.31 5.95
CA GLY A 45 -9.40 -9.02 4.68
C GLY A 45 -9.59 -10.54 4.86
N SER A 46 -8.85 -11.13 5.80
CA SER A 46 -8.96 -12.55 6.16
C SER A 46 -10.34 -12.88 6.75
N ILE A 47 -10.87 -12.01 7.61
CA ILE A 47 -12.21 -12.13 8.20
C ILE A 47 -13.30 -12.05 7.10
N ILE A 48 -13.10 -11.21 6.07
CA ILE A 48 -14.04 -11.04 4.96
C ILE A 48 -13.96 -12.21 3.95
N ALA A 49 -12.81 -12.88 3.83
CA ALA A 49 -12.58 -13.96 2.86
C ALA A 49 -13.67 -15.06 2.80
N PRO A 50 -14.15 -15.65 3.91
CA PRO A 50 -15.20 -16.67 3.85
C PRO A 50 -16.54 -16.16 3.28
N TYR A 51 -16.82 -14.86 3.35
CA TYR A 51 -18.05 -14.28 2.80
C TYR A 51 -18.07 -14.29 1.27
N PHE A 52 -16.90 -14.30 0.61
CA PHE A 52 -16.82 -14.45 -0.84
C PHE A 52 -17.37 -15.79 -1.33
N ASN A 53 -17.24 -16.86 -0.55
CA ASN A 53 -17.84 -18.15 -0.88
C ASN A 53 -19.37 -18.06 -0.89
N ARG A 54 -19.95 -17.24 0.01
CA ARG A 54 -21.40 -17.01 0.02
C ARG A 54 -21.85 -16.19 -1.18
N LEU A 55 -21.04 -15.21 -1.60
CA LEU A 55 -21.31 -14.36 -2.77
C LEU A 55 -21.33 -15.15 -4.09
N LYS A 56 -20.52 -16.23 -4.19
CA LYS A 56 -20.50 -17.15 -5.34
C LYS A 56 -21.88 -17.78 -5.63
N THR A 57 -22.74 -17.90 -4.61
CA THR A 57 -24.11 -18.46 -4.75
C THR A 57 -25.00 -17.60 -5.65
N TYR A 58 -24.74 -16.29 -5.74
CA TYR A 58 -25.51 -15.38 -6.60
C TYR A 58 -24.94 -15.32 -8.02
N HIS A 59 -23.62 -15.14 -8.15
CA HIS A 59 -22.92 -15.12 -9.43
C HIS A 59 -21.50 -15.68 -9.27
N GLU A 60 -21.09 -16.56 -10.18
CA GLU A 60 -19.79 -17.23 -10.14
C GLU A 60 -18.61 -16.24 -10.26
N ALA A 61 -18.79 -15.15 -11.02
CA ALA A 61 -17.77 -14.12 -11.25
C ALA A 61 -17.74 -13.00 -10.19
N ALA A 62 -18.75 -12.90 -9.32
CA ALA A 62 -18.86 -11.84 -8.32
C ALA A 62 -17.66 -11.73 -7.37
N PRO A 63 -17.10 -12.81 -6.78
CA PRO A 63 -15.93 -12.69 -5.91
C PRO A 63 -14.68 -12.22 -6.66
N ALA A 64 -14.50 -12.65 -7.92
CA ALA A 64 -13.37 -12.22 -8.74
C ALA A 64 -13.45 -10.73 -9.07
N MET A 65 -14.64 -10.20 -9.38
CA MET A 65 -14.83 -8.76 -9.61
C MET A 65 -14.59 -7.94 -8.33
N ALA A 66 -15.04 -8.41 -7.17
CA ALA A 66 -14.82 -7.71 -5.91
C ALA A 66 -13.31 -7.56 -5.61
N VAL A 67 -12.56 -8.66 -5.74
CA VAL A 67 -11.09 -8.62 -5.56
C VAL A 67 -10.43 -7.73 -6.61
N ALA A 68 -10.86 -7.78 -7.87
CA ALA A 68 -10.30 -6.92 -8.92
C ALA A 68 -10.51 -5.42 -8.64
N LEU A 69 -11.70 -5.04 -8.16
CA LEU A 69 -12.00 -3.66 -7.76
C LEU A 69 -11.13 -3.21 -6.57
N MET A 70 -11.00 -4.07 -5.56
CA MET A 70 -10.14 -3.79 -4.41
C MET A 70 -8.66 -3.64 -4.82
N SER A 71 -8.17 -4.50 -5.71
CA SER A 71 -6.81 -4.40 -6.25
C SER A 71 -6.60 -3.14 -7.08
N LEU A 72 -7.62 -2.68 -7.81
CA LEU A 72 -7.55 -1.43 -8.57
C LEU A 72 -7.45 -0.21 -7.65
N ILE A 73 -8.26 -0.18 -6.59
CA ILE A 73 -8.18 0.87 -5.55
C ILE A 73 -6.82 0.83 -4.87
N ALA A 74 -6.33 -0.35 -4.50
CA ALA A 74 -5.00 -0.51 -3.89
C ALA A 74 -3.88 -0.02 -4.82
N GLY A 75 -3.95 -0.33 -6.12
CA GLY A 75 -3.00 0.16 -7.11
C GLY A 75 -3.02 1.68 -7.26
N LEU A 76 -4.21 2.30 -7.25
CA LEU A 76 -4.34 3.76 -7.27
C LEU A 76 -3.74 4.41 -6.01
N LEU A 77 -3.97 3.81 -4.85
CA LEU A 77 -3.37 4.28 -3.59
C LEU A 77 -1.86 4.09 -3.58
N ALA A 78 -1.35 3.00 -4.17
CA ALA A 78 0.08 2.76 -4.30
C ALA A 78 0.76 3.81 -5.19
N LEU A 79 0.07 4.36 -6.20
CA LEU A 79 0.58 5.49 -6.99
C LEU A 79 0.67 6.79 -6.18
N CYS A 80 -0.14 6.94 -5.12
CA CYS A 80 -0.03 8.07 -4.20
C CYS A 80 1.13 7.91 -3.21
N SER A 81 1.77 6.73 -3.15
CA SER A 81 2.90 6.47 -2.27
C SER A 81 4.12 7.32 -2.69
N PRO A 82 4.88 7.88 -1.73
CA PRO A 82 6.12 8.58 -2.04
C PRO A 82 7.14 7.64 -2.70
N GLU A 83 7.83 8.14 -3.72
CA GLU A 83 9.02 7.45 -4.23
C GLU A 83 10.10 7.43 -3.13
N THR A 84 10.52 6.23 -2.71
CA THR A 84 11.52 5.99 -1.67
C THR A 84 12.95 5.89 -2.21
N LYS A 85 13.11 5.74 -3.53
CA LYS A 85 14.41 5.58 -4.17
C LYS A 85 15.31 6.80 -3.96
N ASP A 86 16.55 6.55 -3.58
CA ASP A 86 17.62 7.54 -3.36
C ASP A 86 17.33 8.58 -2.25
N LYS A 87 16.34 8.34 -1.38
CA LYS A 87 16.07 9.14 -0.18
C LYS A 87 16.66 8.48 1.08
N ALA A 88 17.13 9.30 2.02
CA ALA A 88 17.56 8.82 3.32
C ALA A 88 16.34 8.30 4.10
N MET A 89 16.50 7.19 4.83
CA MET A 89 15.43 6.67 5.69
C MET A 89 15.07 7.72 6.76
N PRO A 90 13.78 8.01 6.97
CA PRO A 90 13.37 8.94 8.01
C PRO A 90 13.75 8.37 9.39
N GLU A 91 14.45 9.15 10.20
CA GLU A 91 14.80 8.75 11.57
C GLU A 91 13.69 9.13 12.57
N ASP A 92 12.95 10.19 12.26
CA ASP A 92 11.93 10.79 13.12
C ASP A 92 10.64 11.08 12.33
N ILE A 93 9.52 11.20 13.05
CA ILE A 93 8.19 11.51 12.48
C ILE A 93 8.19 12.85 11.72
N ASN A 94 9.06 13.78 12.11
CA ASN A 94 9.14 15.10 11.50
C ASN A 94 9.71 15.09 10.08
N ASP A 95 10.39 14.01 9.68
CA ASP A 95 10.99 13.85 8.35
C ASP A 95 10.12 12.98 7.41
N PHE A 96 8.86 12.73 7.81
CA PHE A 96 7.92 11.96 7.01
C PHE A 96 7.45 12.74 5.77
N ASP A 97 7.73 12.18 4.59
CA ASP A 97 7.28 12.72 3.30
C ASP A 97 5.94 12.07 2.88
N PRO A 98 4.83 12.84 2.77
CA PRO A 98 3.54 12.31 2.36
C PRO A 98 3.44 11.95 0.87
N GLY A 99 4.43 12.28 0.04
CA GLY A 99 4.50 11.90 -1.38
C GLY A 99 4.03 12.98 -2.37
N GLU A 100 4.66 12.99 -3.55
CA GLU A 100 4.51 14.04 -4.56
C GLU A 100 3.09 14.07 -5.16
N VAL A 101 2.52 12.89 -5.44
CA VAL A 101 1.17 12.76 -5.99
C VAL A 101 0.12 13.18 -4.95
N TYR A 102 0.29 12.80 -3.68
CA TYR A 102 -0.58 13.25 -2.60
C TYR A 102 -0.56 14.78 -2.46
N GLN A 103 0.64 15.38 -2.50
CA GLN A 103 0.82 16.84 -2.44
C GLN A 103 0.15 17.55 -3.62
N TRP A 104 0.20 16.96 -4.82
CA TRP A 104 -0.47 17.49 -6.00
C TRP A 104 -2.00 17.44 -5.90
N ILE A 105 -2.57 16.35 -5.35
CA ILE A 105 -4.03 16.18 -5.20
C ILE A 105 -4.60 17.06 -4.07
N PHE A 106 -3.90 17.13 -2.94
CA PHE A 106 -4.43 17.75 -1.71
C PHE A 106 -3.83 19.12 -1.38
N GLY A 107 -2.89 19.63 -2.18
CA GLY A 107 -2.44 21.03 -2.11
C GLY A 107 -1.72 21.41 -0.81
N THR A 108 -0.85 20.56 -0.28
CA THR A 108 0.01 20.91 0.87
C THR A 108 1.15 21.85 0.44
N PRO A 109 1.43 22.94 1.19
CA PRO A 109 2.46 23.91 0.82
C PRO A 109 3.86 23.28 0.86
N LYS A 110 4.56 23.41 -0.28
CA LYS A 110 5.90 22.87 -0.55
C LYS A 110 6.98 23.59 0.26
N ASN A 111 7.08 23.36 1.57
CA ASN A 111 8.07 24.01 2.44
C ASN A 111 9.06 23.01 3.06
N GLN A 112 10.06 22.56 2.30
CA GLN A 112 11.40 22.20 2.82
C GLN A 112 12.52 22.21 1.73
N LEU A 113 12.21 22.18 0.43
CA LEU A 113 13.25 22.05 -0.61
C LEU A 113 14.13 23.30 -0.85
N ILE A 114 13.81 24.47 -0.27
CA ILE A 114 14.61 25.70 -0.42
C ILE A 114 15.69 25.82 0.68
N LYS A 115 15.59 25.07 1.79
CA LYS A 115 16.56 25.15 2.91
C LYS A 115 17.81 24.27 2.77
N ARG A 116 17.95 23.51 1.68
CA ARG A 116 19.17 22.72 1.39
C ARG A 116 20.07 23.31 0.30
N ILE A 117 19.70 24.45 -0.28
CA ILE A 117 20.47 25.16 -1.32
C ILE A 117 21.01 26.52 -0.82
N ILE A 118 20.71 26.92 0.42
CA ILE A 118 21.24 28.12 1.07
C ILE A 118 21.88 27.73 2.40
#